data_AF-A0A7S1GZM5-F1
#
_entry.id   AF-A0A7S1GZM5-F1
#
_cell.length_a   1.000
_cell.length_b   1.000
_cell.length_c   1.000
_cell.angle_alpha   90.00
_cell.angle_beta   90.00
_cell.angle_gamma   90.00
#
_symmetry.space_group_name_H-M   'P 1'
#
loop_
_entity.id
_entity.type
_entity.pdbx_description
1 polymer ?
#
loop_
_entity_poly.entity_id
_entity_poly.type
_entity_poly.pdbx_seq_one_letter_code
_entity_poly.pdbx_strand_id
1 'polypeptide(L)'
;GCGPVVPPDAIQGIFALPALFGQKPRDRGSTVLERRPTPVKLPRTFLFRPFAVLLMRTCYNTADELDYTPMDKFQKDQFLLRQDQWEIYITENDVKQGDLSDPKYFDFISAIQFASITQSMREGKLIFEELTGAEGTKTVVQRGPGIPQDNALLPPTLFATAGQTMYSALLANFTGPEFLNPPPAPCDGKDTASVVKGVRDLYVTLDDLGYALSIDIGEGTPMEGSEYQKQQARLTRWVSNVSPSSPPPTVGTGTRLTVSMKAPCTLWGRQWLSLQGYIPNDHDVMITMEYLRRCGRAATVTSRVTENSIVRDYYFL
;
A
#
# COMPACT_ATOMS: atom_id res chain seq x y z
N GLY A 1 28.34 -29.04 15.57
CA GLY A 1 26.90 -29.30 15.73
C GLY A 1 26.16 -28.16 15.06
N CYS A 2 25.71 -28.38 13.83
CA CYS A 2 25.01 -27.37 13.04
C CYS A 2 23.58 -27.25 13.57
N GLY A 3 23.20 -26.03 13.98
CA GLY A 3 21.81 -25.70 14.27
C GLY A 3 20.97 -25.72 12.99
N PRO A 4 19.64 -25.88 13.09
CA PRO A 4 18.78 -25.93 11.91
C PRO A 4 18.73 -24.55 11.24
N VAL A 5 19.19 -24.51 10.00
CA VAL A 5 18.99 -23.40 9.07
C VAL A 5 17.53 -23.46 8.62
N VAL A 6 16.72 -22.50 9.06
CA VAL A 6 15.36 -22.31 8.55
C VAL A 6 15.48 -21.67 7.16
N PRO A 7 14.91 -22.25 6.09
CA PRO A 7 14.97 -21.68 4.75
C PRO A 7 14.18 -20.36 4.65
N PRO A 8 14.53 -19.43 3.74
CA PRO A 8 13.93 -18.10 3.66
C PRO A 8 12.52 -18.05 3.04
N ASP A 9 11.94 -19.18 2.67
CA ASP A 9 10.72 -19.22 1.88
C ASP A 9 9.48 -19.51 2.72
N ALA A 10 8.44 -18.70 2.48
CA ALA A 10 7.06 -18.82 2.98
C ALA A 10 6.74 -18.22 4.37
N ILE A 11 6.94 -16.91 4.53
CA ILE A 11 6.02 -16.08 5.32
C ILE A 11 5.68 -14.85 4.47
N GLN A 12 4.51 -14.87 3.83
CA GLN A 12 3.96 -13.75 3.05
C GLN A 12 3.01 -12.93 3.94
N GLY A 13 3.17 -11.61 3.99
CA GLY A 13 2.22 -10.71 4.66
C GLY A 13 0.96 -10.57 3.80
N ILE A 14 -0.22 -10.72 4.38
CA ILE A 14 -1.44 -10.93 3.58
C ILE A 14 -2.24 -9.63 3.35
N PHE A 15 -2.36 -9.26 2.08
CA PHE A 15 -3.28 -8.23 1.59
C PHE A 15 -4.52 -8.86 0.99
N ALA A 16 -5.58 -9.02 1.78
CA ALA A 16 -6.88 -9.34 1.22
C ALA A 16 -7.55 -8.07 0.71
N LEU A 17 -7.19 -7.62 -0.49
CA LEU A 17 -7.99 -6.63 -1.22
C LEU A 17 -9.40 -7.25 -1.43
N PRO A 18 -10.51 -6.56 -1.09
CA PRO A 18 -11.82 -7.02 -1.53
C PRO A 18 -11.79 -7.16 -3.05
N ALA A 19 -12.49 -8.18 -3.58
CA ALA A 19 -12.48 -8.56 -4.98
C ALA A 19 -12.84 -7.38 -5.90
N LEU A 20 -11.83 -6.63 -6.36
CA LEU A 20 -11.94 -5.53 -7.32
C LEU A 20 -12.07 -6.05 -8.76
N PHE A 21 -11.97 -7.37 -8.97
CA PHE A 21 -11.85 -8.01 -10.28
C PHE A 21 -13.15 -8.61 -10.83
N GLY A 22 -14.31 -8.29 -10.24
CA GLY A 22 -15.63 -8.71 -10.74
C GLY A 22 -16.37 -7.67 -11.59
N GLN A 23 -15.83 -6.47 -11.80
CA GLN A 23 -16.53 -5.41 -12.53
C GLN A 23 -16.12 -5.41 -14.01
N LYS A 24 -17.11 -5.60 -14.90
CA LYS A 24 -16.95 -5.45 -16.35
C LYS A 24 -16.28 -4.10 -16.67
N PRO A 25 -15.40 -4.04 -17.68
CA PRO A 25 -14.88 -2.78 -18.19
C PRO A 25 -16.08 -1.91 -18.61
N ARG A 26 -16.24 -0.74 -17.97
CA ARG A 26 -17.24 0.25 -18.37
C ARG A 26 -16.78 0.97 -19.63
N ASP A 27 -17.75 1.32 -20.47
CA ASP A 27 -17.55 1.99 -21.76
C ASP A 27 -16.61 3.21 -21.65
N ARG A 28 -15.72 3.33 -22.64
CA ARG A 28 -14.72 4.42 -22.77
C ARG A 28 -15.31 5.78 -23.15
N GLY A 29 -16.60 6.02 -22.88
CA GLY A 29 -17.29 7.25 -23.23
C GLY A 29 -17.99 7.84 -22.01
N SER A 30 -17.36 8.84 -21.38
CA SER A 30 -17.89 9.61 -20.24
C SER A 30 -17.99 8.86 -18.90
N THR A 31 -17.39 9.40 -17.82
CA THR A 31 -17.80 9.32 -16.38
C THR A 31 -16.69 9.27 -15.31
N VAL A 32 -15.39 9.49 -15.62
CA VAL A 32 -14.38 9.71 -14.53
C VAL A 32 -14.62 11.02 -13.77
N LEU A 33 -15.23 12.02 -14.44
CA LEU A 33 -15.43 13.38 -13.94
C LEU A 33 -16.46 13.51 -12.79
N GLU A 34 -17.45 12.62 -12.66
CA GLU A 34 -18.61 12.89 -11.78
C GLU A 34 -18.44 12.45 -10.32
N ARG A 35 -17.46 11.60 -9.99
CA ARG A 35 -17.34 11.02 -8.63
C ARG A 35 -16.05 11.43 -7.96
N ARG A 36 -16.04 12.66 -7.45
CA ARG A 36 -14.96 13.21 -6.61
C ARG A 36 -15.42 13.27 -5.14
N PRO A 37 -14.55 12.94 -4.18
CA PRO A 37 -14.85 13.15 -2.79
C PRO A 37 -14.78 14.65 -2.45
N THR A 38 -15.47 15.03 -1.38
CA THR A 38 -15.42 16.39 -0.85
C THR A 38 -13.98 16.78 -0.49
N PRO A 39 -13.52 18.00 -0.81
CA PRO A 39 -12.18 18.45 -0.42
C PRO A 39 -12.01 18.43 1.10
N VAL A 40 -10.87 17.92 1.57
CA VAL A 40 -10.55 17.85 3.01
C VAL A 40 -10.31 19.26 3.54
N LYS A 41 -11.20 19.73 4.43
CA LYS A 41 -11.13 21.10 5.01
C LYS A 41 -10.35 21.17 6.33
N LEU A 42 -9.88 20.05 6.84
CA LEU A 42 -9.06 19.99 8.05
C LEU A 42 -7.59 20.36 7.74
N PRO A 43 -6.88 20.98 8.70
CA PRO A 43 -5.43 21.08 8.61
C PRO A 43 -4.81 19.68 8.53
N ARG A 44 -3.69 19.58 7.81
CA ARG A 44 -2.92 18.34 7.63
C ARG A 44 -1.45 18.63 7.87
N THR A 45 -0.74 17.65 8.43
CA THR A 45 0.69 17.75 8.73
C THR A 45 1.50 17.74 7.45
N PHE A 46 2.56 18.56 7.40
CA PHE A 46 3.54 18.46 6.32
C PHE A 46 4.31 17.16 6.45
N LEU A 47 4.44 16.42 5.35
CA LEU A 47 5.25 15.21 5.34
C LEU A 47 6.71 15.59 5.38
N PHE A 48 7.48 14.82 6.13
CA PHE A 48 8.91 14.84 6.00
C PHE A 48 9.31 14.42 4.57
N ARG A 49 9.90 15.35 3.80
CA ARG A 49 10.04 15.22 2.34
C ARG A 49 10.77 13.95 1.88
N PRO A 50 11.91 13.54 2.47
CA PRO A 50 12.55 12.28 2.07
C PRO A 50 11.64 11.06 2.29
N PHE A 51 10.82 11.05 3.34
CA PHE A 51 9.84 9.99 3.55
C PHE A 51 8.75 10.00 2.47
N ALA A 52 8.20 11.16 2.11
CA ALA A 52 7.26 11.27 0.99
C ALA A 52 7.86 10.77 -0.34
N VAL A 53 9.13 11.06 -0.60
CA VAL A 53 9.86 10.57 -1.78
C VAL A 53 10.02 9.05 -1.73
N LEU A 54 10.34 8.47 -0.56
CA LEU A 54 10.40 7.02 -0.38
C LEU A 54 9.10 6.35 -0.81
N LEU A 55 7.98 6.80 -0.24
CA LEU A 55 6.66 6.21 -0.49
C LEU A 55 6.33 6.18 -1.99
N MET A 56 6.43 7.35 -2.64
CA MET A 56 6.10 7.51 -4.06
C MET A 56 7.04 6.71 -4.97
N ARG A 57 8.36 6.81 -4.73
CA ARG A 57 9.36 6.19 -5.59
C ARG A 57 9.36 4.68 -5.47
N THR A 58 9.15 4.14 -4.27
CA THR A 58 9.05 2.70 -4.08
C THR A 58 7.86 2.14 -4.86
N CYS A 59 6.67 2.72 -4.75
CA CYS A 59 5.52 2.23 -5.51
C CYS A 59 5.69 2.39 -7.02
N TYR A 60 6.40 3.42 -7.49
CA TYR A 60 6.71 3.61 -8.91
C TYR A 60 7.66 2.52 -9.42
N ASN A 61 8.78 2.34 -8.72
CA ASN A 61 9.79 1.34 -9.09
C ASN A 61 9.21 -0.07 -9.05
N THR A 62 8.37 -0.39 -8.05
CA THR A 62 7.73 -1.70 -7.99
C THR A 62 6.73 -1.89 -9.14
N ALA A 63 6.05 -0.84 -9.61
CA ALA A 63 5.18 -0.95 -10.79
C ALA A 63 5.99 -1.30 -12.06
N ASP A 64 7.16 -0.70 -12.22
CA ASP A 64 8.12 -0.98 -13.30
C ASP A 64 8.67 -2.42 -13.20
N GLU A 65 9.18 -2.81 -12.03
CA GLU A 65 9.74 -4.15 -11.74
C GLU A 65 8.75 -5.32 -11.97
N LEU A 66 7.45 -5.05 -12.01
CA LEU A 66 6.42 -6.07 -12.24
C LEU A 66 6.14 -6.35 -13.72
N ASP A 67 6.84 -5.69 -14.65
CA ASP A 67 6.85 -6.00 -16.09
C ASP A 67 5.45 -6.31 -16.66
N TYR A 68 4.47 -5.44 -16.41
CA TYR A 68 3.11 -5.63 -16.91
C TYR A 68 2.69 -4.61 -17.96
N THR A 69 3.46 -3.53 -18.14
CA THR A 69 3.13 -2.46 -19.11
C THR A 69 4.41 -1.74 -19.54
N PRO A 70 4.49 -1.22 -20.78
CA PRO A 70 5.59 -0.36 -21.20
C PRO A 70 5.64 0.93 -20.36
N MET A 71 6.80 1.31 -19.84
CA MET A 71 6.90 2.48 -18.97
C MET A 71 6.72 3.80 -19.71
N ASP A 72 7.05 3.88 -21.00
CA ASP A 72 6.74 5.06 -21.82
C ASP A 72 5.22 5.31 -21.90
N LYS A 73 4.45 4.23 -22.08
CA LYS A 73 2.99 4.29 -22.05
C LYS A 73 2.47 4.64 -20.66
N PHE A 74 2.97 3.96 -19.62
CA PHE A 74 2.56 4.22 -18.24
C PHE A 74 2.80 5.68 -17.83
N GLN A 75 3.99 6.22 -18.10
CA GLN A 75 4.36 7.60 -17.80
C GLN A 75 3.48 8.60 -18.54
N LYS A 76 3.21 8.34 -19.83
CA LYS A 76 2.30 9.17 -20.64
C LYS A 76 0.89 9.15 -20.07
N ASP A 77 0.34 7.97 -19.78
CA ASP A 77 -1.02 7.83 -19.24
C ASP A 77 -1.15 8.50 -17.86
N GLN A 78 -0.14 8.34 -17.00
CA GLN A 78 -0.08 9.03 -15.70
C GLN A 78 0.00 10.55 -15.87
N PHE A 79 0.80 11.04 -16.82
CA PHE A 79 0.89 12.48 -17.10
C PHE A 79 -0.44 13.06 -17.55
N LEU A 80 -1.13 12.40 -18.50
CA LEU A 80 -2.43 12.83 -18.99
C LEU A 80 -3.49 12.78 -17.89
N LEU A 81 -3.55 11.68 -17.12
CA LEU A 81 -4.47 11.57 -15.98
C LEU A 81 -4.21 12.66 -14.94
N ARG A 82 -2.95 12.95 -14.65
CA ARG A 82 -2.57 14.05 -13.76
C ARG A 82 -3.09 15.38 -14.30
N GLN A 83 -2.87 15.67 -15.57
CA GLN A 83 -3.29 16.93 -16.20
C GLN A 83 -4.81 17.10 -16.11
N ASP A 84 -5.56 16.07 -16.50
CA ASP A 84 -7.02 16.06 -16.49
C ASP A 84 -7.60 16.30 -15.09
N GLN A 85 -6.97 15.76 -14.05
CA GLN A 85 -7.46 15.89 -12.68
C GLN A 85 -6.93 17.14 -11.95
N TRP A 86 -5.80 17.69 -12.39
CA TRP A 86 -5.10 18.78 -11.69
C TRP A 86 -5.91 20.07 -11.71
N GLU A 87 -6.47 20.46 -12.85
CA GLU A 87 -7.21 21.72 -13.01
C GLU A 87 -8.40 21.79 -12.04
N ILE A 88 -9.14 20.69 -11.87
CA ILE A 88 -10.24 20.62 -10.91
C ILE A 88 -9.70 20.63 -9.48
N TYR A 89 -8.65 19.86 -9.19
CA TYR A 89 -8.10 19.73 -7.84
C TYR A 89 -7.63 21.07 -7.25
N ILE A 90 -7.03 21.93 -8.06
CA ILE A 90 -6.54 23.25 -7.61
C ILE A 90 -7.65 24.29 -7.41
N THR A 91 -8.82 24.11 -8.03
CA THR A 91 -9.98 24.98 -7.72
C THR A 91 -10.55 24.69 -6.33
N GLU A 92 -10.32 23.48 -5.83
CA GLU A 92 -10.84 22.97 -4.56
C GLU A 92 -9.84 23.11 -3.40
N ASN A 93 -8.54 23.23 -3.73
CA ASN A 93 -7.42 23.16 -2.81
C ASN A 93 -6.35 24.20 -3.15
N ASP A 94 -5.92 24.98 -2.15
CA ASP A 94 -4.70 25.79 -2.27
C ASP A 94 -3.48 24.89 -2.10
N VAL A 95 -2.83 24.55 -3.22
CA VAL A 95 -1.75 23.57 -3.30
C VAL A 95 -0.75 23.94 -4.38
N LYS A 96 0.54 23.79 -4.07
CA LYS A 96 1.62 23.99 -5.03
C LYS A 96 1.97 22.68 -5.73
N GLN A 97 2.02 22.72 -7.07
CA GLN A 97 2.43 21.56 -7.85
C GLN A 97 3.89 21.18 -7.57
N GLY A 98 4.13 19.90 -7.31
CA GLY A 98 5.48 19.33 -7.16
C GLY A 98 6.02 19.29 -5.73
N ASP A 99 5.33 19.92 -4.77
CA ASP A 99 5.76 19.92 -3.37
C ASP A 99 5.29 18.65 -2.65
N LEU A 100 6.11 17.60 -2.66
CA LEU A 100 5.78 16.33 -2.00
C LEU A 100 5.67 16.42 -0.46
N SER A 101 6.13 17.51 0.16
CA SER A 101 5.94 17.72 1.60
C SER A 101 4.55 18.27 1.93
N ASP A 102 3.90 18.95 0.98
CA ASP A 102 2.52 19.40 1.14
C ASP A 102 1.59 18.18 1.09
N PRO A 103 0.84 17.89 2.18
CA PRO A 103 -0.04 16.74 2.23
C PRO A 103 -1.13 16.79 1.16
N LYS A 104 -1.53 17.97 0.67
CA LYS A 104 -2.51 18.07 -0.42
C LYS A 104 -1.91 17.59 -1.74
N TYR A 105 -0.70 18.00 -2.06
CA TYR A 105 -0.05 17.57 -3.30
C TYR A 105 0.32 16.09 -3.23
N PHE A 106 0.85 15.61 -2.10
CA PHE A 106 1.15 14.20 -1.87
C PHE A 106 -0.10 13.31 -2.05
N ASP A 107 -1.21 13.69 -1.42
CA ASP A 107 -2.47 12.96 -1.53
C ASP A 107 -2.92 12.83 -2.99
N PHE A 108 -2.94 13.97 -3.71
CA PHE A 108 -3.29 14.02 -5.12
C PHE A 108 -2.38 13.14 -5.97
N ILE A 109 -1.06 13.35 -5.92
CA ILE A 109 -0.14 12.67 -6.84
C ILE A 109 -0.03 11.17 -6.54
N SER A 110 -0.12 10.76 -5.27
CA SER A 110 -0.19 9.34 -4.90
C SER A 110 -1.47 8.69 -5.41
N ALA A 111 -2.60 9.40 -5.36
CA ALA A 111 -3.85 8.90 -5.93
C ALA A 111 -3.76 8.72 -7.45
N ILE A 112 -3.18 9.69 -8.17
CA ILE A 112 -2.95 9.58 -9.62
C ILE A 112 -2.06 8.38 -9.93
N GLN A 113 -0.96 8.21 -9.21
CA GLN A 113 -0.06 7.06 -9.40
C GLN A 113 -0.80 5.73 -9.22
N PHE A 114 -1.56 5.56 -8.14
CA PHE A 114 -2.29 4.32 -7.86
C PHE A 114 -3.46 4.06 -8.83
N ALA A 115 -4.08 5.12 -9.36
CA ALA A 115 -5.05 5.01 -10.44
C ALA A 115 -4.40 4.51 -11.73
N SER A 116 -3.27 5.11 -12.15
CA SER A 116 -2.50 4.66 -13.31
C SER A 116 -2.02 3.22 -13.15
N ILE A 117 -1.46 2.86 -11.98
CA ILE A 117 -1.07 1.47 -11.66
C ILE A 117 -2.26 0.53 -11.84
N THR A 118 -3.42 0.87 -11.26
CA THR A 118 -4.60 0.00 -11.36
C THR A 118 -5.07 -0.17 -12.80
N GLN A 119 -5.15 0.92 -13.56
CA GLN A 119 -5.58 0.88 -14.96
C GLN A 119 -4.64 0.03 -15.81
N SER A 120 -3.33 0.24 -15.66
CA SER A 120 -2.32 -0.50 -16.41
C SER A 120 -2.24 -1.98 -16.01
N MET A 121 -2.45 -2.34 -14.74
CA MET A 121 -2.51 -3.74 -14.31
C MET A 121 -3.71 -4.51 -14.89
N ARG A 122 -4.86 -3.85 -15.07
CA ARG A 122 -6.06 -4.48 -15.69
C ARG A 122 -5.80 -4.90 -17.13
N GLU A 123 -5.00 -4.13 -17.85
CA GLU A 123 -4.60 -4.40 -19.24
C GLU A 123 -3.19 -5.02 -19.31
N GLY A 124 -2.68 -5.55 -18.20
CA GLY A 124 -1.32 -6.02 -18.06
C GLY A 124 -0.97 -7.10 -19.10
N LYS A 125 0.22 -6.98 -19.70
CA LYS A 125 0.73 -7.90 -20.73
C LYS A 125 1.88 -8.73 -20.18
N LEU A 126 2.06 -9.93 -20.74
CA LEU A 126 3.22 -10.78 -20.46
C LEU A 126 4.41 -10.44 -21.35
N ILE A 127 4.16 -9.95 -22.56
CA ILE A 127 5.18 -9.54 -23.54
C ILE A 127 4.71 -8.24 -24.19
N PHE A 128 5.60 -7.25 -24.29
CA PHE A 128 5.31 -5.97 -24.92
C PHE A 128 6.58 -5.30 -25.46
N GLU A 129 6.39 -4.37 -26.39
CA GLU A 129 7.44 -3.43 -26.81
C GLU A 129 7.44 -2.21 -25.89
N GLU A 130 8.62 -1.80 -25.47
CA GLU A 130 8.86 -0.59 -24.69
C GLU A 130 9.82 0.34 -25.42
N LEU A 131 9.59 1.65 -25.28
CA LEU A 131 10.50 2.67 -25.79
C LEU A 131 11.37 3.20 -24.65
N THR A 132 12.68 3.08 -24.81
CA THR A 132 13.66 3.57 -23.83
C THR A 132 14.53 4.68 -24.41
N GLY A 133 14.92 5.62 -23.55
CA GLY A 133 15.78 6.77 -23.91
C GLY A 133 15.10 7.81 -24.81
N ALA A 134 15.83 8.90 -25.09
CA ALA A 134 15.33 10.00 -25.92
C ALA A 134 15.15 9.61 -27.40
N GLU A 135 15.94 8.64 -27.87
CA GLU A 135 15.92 8.15 -29.25
C GLU A 135 14.74 7.19 -29.53
N GLY A 136 14.00 6.78 -28.49
CA GLY A 136 12.89 5.82 -28.63
C GLY A 136 13.34 4.42 -29.01
N THR A 137 14.45 3.95 -28.43
CA THR A 137 14.97 2.60 -28.68
C THR A 137 13.94 1.56 -28.25
N LYS A 138 13.54 0.71 -29.19
CA LYS A 138 12.58 -0.37 -28.93
C LYS A 138 13.26 -1.56 -28.26
N THR A 139 12.72 -1.96 -27.12
CA THR A 139 13.08 -3.19 -26.42
C THR A 139 11.85 -4.07 -26.25
N VAL A 140 11.99 -5.38 -26.47
CA VAL A 140 10.93 -6.34 -26.14
C VAL A 140 11.14 -6.77 -24.71
N VAL A 141 10.16 -6.49 -23.86
CA VAL A 141 10.15 -6.90 -22.46
C VAL A 141 9.24 -8.12 -22.33
N GLN A 142 9.72 -9.14 -21.63
CA GLN A 142 8.96 -10.32 -21.26
C GLN A 142 8.94 -10.43 -19.74
N ARG A 143 7.74 -10.48 -19.16
CA ARG A 143 7.52 -10.63 -17.72
C ARG A 143 8.26 -11.87 -17.21
N GLY A 144 9.16 -11.67 -16.26
CA GLY A 144 9.98 -12.74 -15.71
C GLY A 144 9.14 -13.88 -15.09
N PRO A 145 9.66 -15.13 -15.08
CA PRO A 145 8.94 -16.29 -14.52
C PRO A 145 8.73 -16.21 -13.00
N GLY A 146 9.49 -15.34 -12.30
CA GLY A 146 9.31 -15.07 -10.86
C GLY A 146 8.23 -14.04 -10.55
N ILE A 147 7.64 -13.40 -11.56
CA ILE A 147 6.54 -12.44 -11.42
C ILE A 147 5.22 -13.17 -11.74
N PRO A 148 4.11 -12.88 -11.02
CA PRO A 148 2.84 -13.51 -11.33
C PRO A 148 2.40 -13.32 -12.78
N GLN A 149 2.04 -14.43 -13.41
CA GLN A 149 1.54 -14.45 -14.79
C GLN A 149 0.05 -14.08 -14.86
N ASP A 150 -0.70 -14.30 -13.77
CA ASP A 150 -2.07 -13.83 -13.62
C ASP A 150 -2.08 -12.37 -13.12
N ASN A 151 -2.70 -11.47 -13.89
CA ASN A 151 -2.82 -10.06 -13.55
C ASN A 151 -3.61 -9.83 -12.25
N ALA A 152 -4.49 -10.75 -11.84
CA ALA A 152 -5.21 -10.66 -10.56
C ALA A 152 -4.25 -10.69 -9.35
N LEU A 153 -3.03 -11.22 -9.54
CA LEU A 153 -1.99 -11.31 -8.53
C LEU A 153 -1.00 -10.13 -8.54
N LEU A 154 -1.10 -9.21 -9.50
CA LEU A 154 -0.23 -8.03 -9.56
C LEU A 154 -0.43 -7.06 -8.39
N PRO A 155 -1.66 -6.68 -7.99
CA PRO A 155 -1.84 -5.79 -6.84
C PRO A 155 -1.30 -6.34 -5.50
N PRO A 156 -1.59 -7.58 -5.06
CA PRO A 156 -1.02 -8.08 -3.82
C PRO A 156 0.51 -8.17 -3.88
N THR A 157 1.09 -8.45 -5.07
CA THR A 157 2.55 -8.48 -5.25
C THR A 157 3.15 -7.08 -5.15
N LEU A 158 2.54 -6.06 -5.77
CA LEU A 158 2.94 -4.66 -5.62
C LEU A 158 2.96 -4.24 -4.15
N PHE A 159 1.89 -4.52 -3.40
CA PHE A 159 1.80 -4.16 -1.99
C PHE A 159 2.88 -4.85 -1.14
N ALA A 160 3.15 -6.14 -1.39
CA ALA A 160 4.17 -6.89 -0.69
C ALA A 160 5.58 -6.38 -1.00
N THR A 161 5.94 -6.25 -2.28
CA THR A 161 7.26 -5.79 -2.71
C THR A 161 7.51 -4.34 -2.31
N ALA A 162 6.52 -3.45 -2.47
CA ALA A 162 6.64 -2.06 -2.05
C ALA A 162 6.75 -1.95 -0.53
N GLY A 163 5.97 -2.72 0.24
CA GLY A 163 6.06 -2.79 1.70
C GLY A 163 7.44 -3.25 2.18
N GLN A 164 7.98 -4.30 1.57
CA GLN A 164 9.34 -4.80 1.82
C GLN A 164 10.38 -3.71 1.61
N THR A 165 10.35 -3.02 0.48
CA THR A 165 11.33 -1.99 0.13
C THR A 165 11.19 -0.77 1.04
N MET A 166 9.97 -0.28 1.30
CA MET A 166 9.74 0.86 2.20
C MET A 166 10.22 0.56 3.62
N TYR A 167 9.84 -0.58 4.18
CA TYR A 167 10.22 -0.93 5.55
C TYR A 167 11.72 -1.22 5.68
N SER A 168 12.34 -1.89 4.69
CA SER A 168 13.81 -2.04 4.63
C SER A 168 14.51 -0.70 4.60
N ALA A 169 14.03 0.25 3.80
CA ALA A 169 14.63 1.57 3.69
C ALA A 169 14.49 2.37 5.00
N LEU A 170 13.35 2.25 5.68
CA LEU A 170 13.15 2.83 7.02
C LEU A 170 14.14 2.22 8.02
N LEU A 171 14.31 0.89 8.04
CA LEU A 171 15.24 0.19 8.94
C LEU A 171 16.72 0.47 8.65
N ALA A 172 17.09 0.63 7.38
CA ALA A 172 18.48 0.87 6.96
C ALA A 172 19.00 2.27 7.36
N ASN A 173 18.27 2.98 8.23
CA ASN A 173 18.29 4.41 8.43
C ASN A 173 18.07 5.14 7.11
N PHE A 174 16.87 5.66 6.90
CA PHE A 174 16.75 6.88 6.12
C PHE A 174 17.74 7.89 6.76
N THR A 175 18.85 8.13 6.06
CA THR A 175 20.18 8.40 6.65
C THR A 175 20.41 9.89 6.88
N GLY A 176 20.01 10.40 8.04
CA GLY A 176 20.37 11.76 8.46
C GLY A 176 20.24 11.99 9.97
N PRO A 177 20.93 12.97 10.56
CA PRO A 177 20.72 13.39 11.95
C PRO A 177 19.31 13.94 12.22
N GLU A 178 18.52 14.22 11.16
CA GLU A 178 17.14 14.71 11.26
C GLU A 178 16.08 13.65 11.64
N PHE A 179 16.42 12.35 11.73
CA PHE A 179 15.46 11.30 12.10
C PHE A 179 15.52 11.01 13.60
N LEU A 180 14.54 11.54 14.34
CA LEU A 180 14.52 11.49 15.80
C LEU A 180 14.22 10.09 16.35
N ASN A 181 13.40 9.30 15.67
CA ASN A 181 12.98 7.97 16.12
C ASN A 181 13.15 6.93 14.99
N PRO A 182 14.00 5.91 15.15
CA PRO A 182 14.09 4.83 14.18
C PRO A 182 12.82 3.96 14.23
N PRO A 183 12.42 3.35 13.09
CA PRO A 183 11.34 2.38 13.11
C PRO A 183 11.70 1.18 14.01
N PRO A 184 10.71 0.49 14.59
CA PRO A 184 10.96 -0.66 15.45
C PRO A 184 11.58 -1.79 14.64
N ALA A 185 12.59 -2.47 15.21
CA ALA A 185 13.08 -3.71 14.64
C ALA A 185 12.00 -4.82 14.73
N PRO A 186 11.97 -5.80 13.80
CA PRO A 186 11.07 -6.94 13.92
C PRO A 186 11.29 -7.71 15.23
N CYS A 187 10.20 -8.09 15.91
CA CYS A 187 10.23 -8.95 17.09
C CYS A 187 10.10 -10.43 16.69
N ASP A 188 10.09 -11.36 17.66
CA ASP A 188 10.03 -12.80 17.39
C ASP A 188 8.60 -13.36 17.19
N GLY A 189 7.58 -12.48 17.16
CA GLY A 189 6.18 -12.79 16.83
C GLY A 189 5.40 -13.67 17.81
N LYS A 190 6.11 -14.32 18.74
CA LYS A 190 5.54 -15.27 19.72
C LYS A 190 4.70 -14.56 20.75
N ASP A 191 5.19 -13.44 21.25
CA ASP A 191 4.47 -12.60 22.19
C ASP A 191 3.61 -11.57 21.44
N THR A 192 2.30 -11.65 21.64
CA THR A 192 1.36 -10.74 20.99
C THR A 192 1.49 -9.32 21.53
N ALA A 193 1.85 -9.13 22.80
CA ALA A 193 2.06 -7.79 23.37
C ALA A 193 3.25 -7.09 22.71
N SER A 194 4.35 -7.81 22.47
CA SER A 194 5.52 -7.32 21.72
C SER A 194 5.18 -6.94 20.28
N VAL A 195 4.35 -7.74 19.59
CA VAL A 195 3.87 -7.42 18.24
C VAL A 195 3.00 -6.14 18.24
N VAL A 196 2.04 -6.04 19.17
CA VAL A 196 1.20 -4.84 19.32
C VAL A 196 2.08 -3.61 19.59
N LYS A 197 3.03 -3.71 20.52
CA LYS A 197 3.96 -2.63 20.84
C LYS A 197 4.76 -2.20 19.61
N GLY A 198 5.27 -3.13 18.82
CA GLY A 198 6.02 -2.79 17.62
C GLY A 198 5.17 -2.15 16.53
N VAL A 199 3.92 -2.59 16.32
CA VAL A 199 3.01 -1.86 15.42
C VAL A 199 2.75 -0.44 15.95
N ARG A 200 2.63 -0.28 17.27
CA ARG A 200 2.46 1.04 17.89
C ARG A 200 3.67 1.95 17.64
N ASP A 201 4.87 1.47 17.93
CA ASP A 201 6.12 2.20 17.72
C ASP A 201 6.31 2.58 16.24
N LEU A 202 5.89 1.71 15.32
CA LEU A 202 5.92 2.00 13.88
C LEU A 202 4.97 3.16 13.53
N TYR A 203 3.75 3.17 14.06
CA TYR A 203 2.81 4.25 13.80
C TYR A 203 3.20 5.57 14.48
N VAL A 204 3.90 5.53 15.62
CA VAL A 204 4.55 6.72 16.19
C VAL A 204 5.59 7.28 15.21
N THR A 205 6.39 6.42 14.59
CA THR A 205 7.35 6.83 13.55
C THR A 205 6.63 7.48 12.35
N LEU A 206 5.49 6.94 11.93
CA LEU A 206 4.69 7.53 10.84
C LEU A 206 4.09 8.90 11.22
N ASP A 207 3.64 9.06 12.47
CA ASP A 207 3.13 10.33 13.00
C ASP A 207 4.23 11.40 13.01
N ASP A 208 5.43 11.06 13.53
CA ASP A 208 6.61 11.94 13.53
C ASP A 208 7.04 12.36 12.12
N LEU A 209 6.82 11.51 11.11
CA LEU A 209 7.11 11.79 9.70
C LEU A 209 5.98 12.56 8.99
N GLY A 210 4.92 12.93 9.72
CA GLY A 210 3.82 13.76 9.25
C GLY A 210 2.77 13.02 8.42
N TYR A 211 2.63 11.69 8.58
CA TYR A 211 1.68 10.89 7.80
C TYR A 211 0.22 11.26 8.09
N ALA A 212 -0.08 11.74 9.29
CA ALA A 212 -1.41 12.20 9.68
C ALA A 212 -1.36 13.43 10.60
N LEU A 213 -2.52 14.05 10.84
CA LEU A 213 -2.67 15.11 11.84
C LEU A 213 -2.56 14.55 13.27
N SER A 214 -3.12 13.35 13.47
CA SER A 214 -2.97 12.58 14.70
C SER A 214 -3.24 11.11 14.40
N ILE A 215 -2.58 10.23 15.14
CA ILE A 215 -2.76 8.77 15.06
C ILE A 215 -3.10 8.21 16.44
N ASP A 216 -4.29 7.64 16.57
CA ASP A 216 -4.76 6.96 17.78
C ASP A 216 -4.66 5.44 17.59
N ILE A 217 -4.00 4.75 18.53
CA ILE A 217 -3.70 3.31 18.44
C ILE A 217 -4.28 2.62 19.67
N GLY A 218 -5.13 1.62 19.47
CA GLY A 218 -5.73 0.85 20.56
C GLY A 218 -4.74 -0.03 21.32
N GLU A 219 -5.20 -0.66 22.40
CA GLU A 219 -4.38 -1.57 23.22
C GLU A 219 -4.24 -2.99 22.67
N GLY A 220 -4.98 -3.31 21.60
CA GLY A 220 -5.14 -4.69 21.14
C GLY A 220 -6.18 -5.42 22.00
N THR A 221 -7.24 -5.91 21.37
CA THR A 221 -8.32 -6.65 22.06
C THR A 221 -8.36 -8.08 21.55
N PRO A 222 -8.58 -9.09 22.42
CA PRO A 222 -8.84 -10.45 21.98
C PRO A 222 -10.01 -10.49 20.98
N MET A 223 -9.87 -11.26 19.91
CA MET A 223 -10.95 -11.45 18.95
C MET A 223 -11.98 -12.46 19.44
N GLU A 224 -13.24 -12.22 19.10
CA GLU A 224 -14.29 -13.25 19.22
C GLU A 224 -14.01 -14.40 18.25
N GLY A 225 -14.42 -15.63 18.62
CA GLY A 225 -14.16 -16.82 17.81
C GLY A 225 -14.74 -16.76 16.38
N SER A 226 -15.90 -16.13 16.21
CA SER A 226 -16.54 -15.93 14.90
C SER A 226 -15.77 -14.93 14.03
N GLU A 227 -15.27 -13.84 14.61
CA GLU A 227 -14.43 -12.85 13.94
C GLU A 227 -13.09 -13.47 13.52
N TYR A 228 -12.46 -14.23 14.42
CA TYR A 228 -11.23 -14.98 14.14
C TYR A 228 -11.41 -15.93 12.95
N GLN A 229 -12.46 -16.78 12.97
CA GLN A 229 -12.75 -17.72 11.88
C GLN A 229 -12.96 -17.00 10.54
N LYS A 230 -13.66 -15.86 10.54
CA LYS A 230 -13.88 -15.07 9.34
C LYS A 230 -12.57 -14.54 8.76
N GLN A 231 -11.68 -14.02 9.60
CA GLN A 231 -10.38 -13.51 9.15
C GLN A 231 -9.44 -14.65 8.73
N GLN A 232 -9.45 -15.78 9.43
CA GLN A 232 -8.71 -16.98 9.03
C GLN A 232 -9.18 -17.51 7.68
N ALA A 233 -10.49 -17.57 7.43
CA ALA A 233 -11.03 -17.98 6.13
C ALA A 233 -10.63 -17.02 5.00
N ARG A 234 -10.64 -15.71 5.28
CA ARG A 234 -10.15 -14.68 4.35
C ARG A 234 -8.67 -14.85 4.04
N LEU A 235 -7.88 -15.18 5.07
CA LEU A 235 -6.46 -15.47 4.97
C LEU A 235 -6.20 -16.69 4.09
N THR A 236 -6.83 -17.82 4.42
CA THR A 236 -6.69 -19.08 3.69
C THR A 236 -7.09 -18.94 2.23
N ARG A 237 -8.20 -18.25 1.93
CA ARG A 237 -8.64 -17.99 0.55
C ARG A 237 -7.61 -17.18 -0.24
N TRP A 238 -6.97 -16.21 0.40
CA TRP A 238 -5.92 -15.45 -0.26
C TRP A 238 -4.68 -16.30 -0.49
N VAL A 239 -4.20 -17.02 0.53
CA VAL A 239 -3.03 -17.88 0.43
C VAL A 239 -3.20 -18.92 -0.67
N SER A 240 -4.38 -19.55 -0.78
CA SER A 240 -4.66 -20.51 -1.85
C SER A 240 -4.57 -19.93 -3.26
N ASN A 241 -4.78 -18.62 -3.41
CA ASN A 241 -4.70 -17.93 -4.70
C ASN A 241 -3.27 -17.47 -5.04
N VAL A 242 -2.45 -17.15 -4.03
CA VAL A 242 -1.11 -16.57 -4.24
C VAL A 242 0.01 -17.60 -4.10
N SER A 243 -0.17 -18.62 -3.26
CA SER A 243 0.82 -19.68 -3.01
C SER A 243 0.13 -20.96 -2.52
N PRO A 244 -0.24 -21.91 -3.40
CA PRO A 244 -1.01 -23.10 -3.06
C PRO A 244 -0.28 -24.11 -2.15
N SER A 245 0.99 -23.87 -1.81
CA SER A 245 1.83 -24.77 -1.01
C SER A 245 2.00 -24.36 0.47
N SER A 246 1.42 -23.24 0.91
CA SER A 246 1.61 -22.77 2.29
C SER A 246 0.61 -23.43 3.26
N PRO A 247 1.08 -23.95 4.41
CA PRO A 247 0.21 -24.58 5.40
C PRO A 247 -0.77 -23.56 6.02
N PRO A 248 -1.98 -23.99 6.41
CA PRO A 248 -2.92 -23.10 7.05
C PRO A 248 -2.37 -22.61 8.40
N PRO A 249 -2.56 -21.34 8.75
CA PRO A 249 -2.12 -20.79 10.03
C PRO A 249 -2.80 -21.53 11.18
N THR A 250 -2.03 -21.73 12.24
CA THR A 250 -2.40 -22.47 13.45
C THR A 250 -3.63 -21.85 14.13
N VAL A 251 -4.45 -22.67 14.81
CA VAL A 251 -5.61 -22.20 15.58
C VAL A 251 -5.10 -21.53 16.87
N GLY A 252 -5.23 -20.21 16.97
CA GLY A 252 -4.89 -19.43 18.15
C GLY A 252 -6.00 -18.47 18.57
N THR A 253 -5.82 -17.80 19.72
CA THR A 253 -6.61 -16.63 20.11
C THR A 253 -6.03 -15.41 19.41
N GLY A 254 -6.60 -15.02 18.29
CA GLY A 254 -6.09 -13.85 17.58
C GLY A 254 -6.44 -12.53 18.28
N THR A 255 -5.72 -11.46 17.91
CA THR A 255 -5.87 -10.11 18.50
C THR A 255 -6.24 -9.10 17.44
N ARG A 256 -7.18 -8.21 17.75
CA ARG A 256 -7.55 -7.07 16.93
C ARG A 256 -6.87 -5.81 17.45
N LEU A 257 -6.10 -5.14 16.61
CA LEU A 257 -5.52 -3.82 16.87
C LEU A 257 -6.15 -2.79 15.94
N THR A 258 -6.79 -1.77 16.52
CA THR A 258 -7.37 -0.66 15.77
C THR A 258 -6.42 0.52 15.75
N VAL A 259 -6.21 1.10 14.57
CA VAL A 259 -5.46 2.34 14.35
C VAL A 259 -6.38 3.34 13.65
N SER A 260 -6.51 4.54 14.20
CA SER A 260 -7.32 5.62 13.64
C SER A 260 -6.42 6.80 13.31
N MET A 261 -6.38 7.19 12.03
CA MET A 261 -5.60 8.33 11.56
C MET A 261 -6.55 9.47 11.21
N LYS A 262 -6.37 10.62 11.84
CA LYS A 262 -7.12 11.84 11.54
C LYS A 262 -6.43 12.63 10.44
N ALA A 263 -7.19 13.02 9.42
CA ALA A 263 -6.73 13.79 8.27
C ALA A 263 -5.38 13.29 7.69
N PRO A 264 -5.23 11.98 7.39
CA PRO A 264 -3.98 11.46 6.85
C PRO A 264 -3.66 12.08 5.49
N CYS A 265 -2.37 12.02 5.12
CA CYS A 265 -1.87 12.53 3.85
C CYS A 265 -2.41 11.80 2.61
N THR A 266 -3.19 10.73 2.79
CA THR A 266 -3.81 9.94 1.71
C THR A 266 -5.34 9.98 1.74
N LEU A 267 -5.97 10.82 2.58
CA LEU A 267 -7.41 10.78 2.83
C LEU A 267 -8.26 10.99 1.56
N TRP A 268 -8.03 12.07 0.83
CA TRP A 268 -8.82 12.41 -0.36
C TRP A 268 -8.57 11.37 -1.46
N GLY A 269 -7.31 11.00 -1.68
CA GLY A 269 -6.88 10.04 -2.67
C GLY A 269 -7.47 8.67 -2.41
N ARG A 270 -7.49 8.23 -1.15
CA ARG A 270 -8.07 6.96 -0.74
C ARG A 270 -9.59 6.90 -0.99
N GLN A 271 -10.30 8.01 -0.77
CA GLN A 271 -11.72 8.13 -1.08
C GLN A 271 -11.95 8.13 -2.59
N TRP A 272 -11.17 8.90 -3.35
CA TRP A 272 -11.28 9.00 -4.80
C TRP A 272 -10.99 7.66 -5.48
N LEU A 273 -9.89 6.99 -5.13
CA LEU A 273 -9.56 5.64 -5.60
C LEU A 273 -10.70 4.65 -5.32
N SER A 274 -11.32 4.73 -4.15
CA SER A 274 -12.46 3.87 -3.81
C SER A 274 -13.68 4.12 -4.70
N LEU A 275 -13.98 5.38 -5.04
CA LEU A 275 -15.10 5.75 -5.92
C LEU A 275 -14.89 5.23 -7.35
N GLN A 276 -13.63 5.12 -7.78
CA GLN A 276 -13.24 4.58 -9.09
C GLN A 276 -13.08 3.04 -9.11
N GLY A 277 -13.16 2.38 -7.95
CA GLY A 277 -12.85 0.96 -7.83
C GLY A 277 -11.38 0.67 -8.15
N TYR A 278 -10.47 1.54 -7.73
CA TYR A 278 -9.03 1.37 -7.88
C TYR A 278 -8.37 0.83 -6.61
N ILE A 279 -7.16 0.27 -6.76
CA ILE A 279 -6.40 -0.21 -5.61
C ILE A 279 -5.98 0.99 -4.74
N PRO A 280 -5.97 0.86 -3.41
CA PRO A 280 -5.74 2.01 -2.54
C PRO A 280 -4.26 2.37 -2.37
N ASN A 281 -3.98 3.65 -2.11
CA ASN A 281 -2.64 4.18 -1.80
C ASN A 281 -2.28 4.02 -0.30
N ASP A 282 -2.52 2.84 0.25
CA ASP A 282 -2.43 2.53 1.69
C ASP A 282 -0.98 2.18 2.12
N HIS A 283 -0.06 3.16 2.03
CA HIS A 283 1.35 2.96 2.34
C HIS A 283 1.60 2.52 3.79
N ASP A 284 0.85 3.06 4.75
CA ASP A 284 0.85 2.66 6.17
C ASP A 284 0.61 1.16 6.33
N VAL A 285 -0.34 0.64 5.55
CA VAL A 285 -0.66 -0.79 5.55
C VAL A 285 0.47 -1.58 4.92
N MET A 286 1.06 -1.12 3.81
CA MET A 286 2.18 -1.82 3.17
C MET A 286 3.36 -2.02 4.12
N ILE A 287 3.75 -0.96 4.83
CA ILE A 287 4.85 -0.97 5.80
C ILE A 287 4.50 -1.85 7.01
N THR A 288 3.30 -1.69 7.57
CA THR A 288 2.89 -2.46 8.76
C THR A 288 2.78 -3.95 8.48
N MET A 289 2.25 -4.34 7.30
CA MET A 289 2.17 -5.74 6.93
C MET A 289 3.54 -6.37 6.73
N GLU A 290 4.52 -5.61 6.23
CA GLU A 290 5.90 -6.07 6.15
C GLU A 290 6.53 -6.24 7.54
N TYR A 291 6.33 -5.28 8.45
CA TYR A 291 6.75 -5.41 9.85
C TYR A 291 6.23 -6.73 10.46
N LEU A 292 4.92 -6.96 10.35
CA LEU A 292 4.26 -8.16 10.88
C LEU A 292 4.80 -9.44 10.23
N ARG A 293 5.02 -9.42 8.92
CA ARG A 293 5.61 -10.54 8.18
C ARG A 293 7.01 -10.88 8.69
N ARG A 294 7.87 -9.89 8.92
CA ARG A 294 9.22 -10.12 9.48
C ARG A 294 9.20 -10.54 10.93
N CYS A 295 8.14 -10.20 11.67
CA CYS A 295 7.91 -10.76 12.99
C CYS A 295 7.43 -12.22 12.95
N GLY A 296 7.16 -12.80 11.77
CA GLY A 296 6.55 -14.12 11.64
C GLY A 296 5.07 -14.16 12.03
N ARG A 297 4.39 -13.00 12.06
CA ARG A 297 2.98 -12.89 12.40
C ARG A 297 2.11 -12.77 11.15
N ALA A 298 1.20 -13.72 10.98
CA ALA A 298 0.15 -13.60 9.98
C ALA A 298 -0.89 -12.57 10.43
N ALA A 299 -1.33 -11.72 9.50
CA ALA A 299 -2.36 -10.75 9.79
C ALA A 299 -3.26 -10.52 8.58
N THR A 300 -4.45 -10.00 8.85
CA THR A 300 -5.28 -9.34 7.84
C THR A 300 -5.60 -7.94 8.31
N VAL A 301 -6.00 -7.09 7.36
CA VAL A 301 -6.40 -5.71 7.65
C VAL A 301 -7.76 -5.43 7.03
N THR A 302 -8.59 -4.69 7.74
CA THR A 302 -9.74 -4.00 7.13
C THR A 302 -9.55 -2.50 7.27
N SER A 303 -10.16 -1.75 6.36
CA SER A 303 -10.01 -0.32 6.32
C SER A 303 -11.35 0.34 6.10
N ARG A 304 -11.64 1.33 6.92
CA ARG A 304 -12.83 2.16 6.83
C ARG A 304 -12.41 3.60 6.68
N VAL A 305 -13.01 4.29 5.72
CA VAL A 305 -12.79 5.71 5.53
C VAL A 305 -14.04 6.42 6.03
N THR A 306 -13.84 7.37 6.94
CA THR A 306 -14.86 8.32 7.37
C THR A 306 -14.63 9.65 6.64
N GLU A 307 -15.43 10.67 6.93
CA GLU A 307 -15.26 12.00 6.33
C GLU A 307 -13.84 12.55 6.54
N ASN A 308 -13.29 12.36 7.74
CA ASN A 308 -12.07 13.04 8.19
C ASN A 308 -10.98 12.09 8.68
N SER A 309 -11.17 10.78 8.56
CA SER A 309 -10.25 9.80 9.15
C SER A 309 -10.24 8.48 8.40
N ILE A 310 -9.11 7.81 8.43
CA ILE A 310 -8.97 6.42 8.00
C ILE A 310 -8.76 5.56 9.24
N VAL A 311 -9.59 4.52 9.39
CA VAL A 311 -9.49 3.55 10.47
C VAL A 311 -9.05 2.21 9.90
N ARG A 312 -7.98 1.63 10.46
CA ARG A 312 -7.47 0.30 10.15
C ARG A 312 -7.76 -0.63 11.32
N ASP A 313 -8.36 -1.78 11.03
CA ASP A 313 -8.37 -2.88 12.00
C ASP A 313 -7.43 -3.97 11.49
N TYR A 314 -6.33 -4.16 12.21
CA TYR A 314 -5.41 -5.27 12.02
C TYR A 314 -5.86 -6.45 12.86
N TYR A 315 -5.85 -7.63 12.26
CA TYR A 315 -6.25 -8.88 12.89
C TYR A 315 -5.05 -9.81 12.87
N PHE A 316 -4.40 -9.96 14.01
CA PHE A 316 -3.27 -10.87 14.19
C PHE A 316 -3.81 -12.28 14.38
N LEU A 317 -3.47 -13.16 13.45
CA LEU A 317 -3.91 -14.55 13.42
C LEU A 317 -2.87 -15.45 14.06
#